data_AF-A0A9P9NJ22-F1
#
_entry.id   AF-A0A9P9NJ22-F1
#
_cell.length_a   1.000
_cell.length_b   1.000
_cell.length_c   1.000
_cell.angle_alpha   90.00
_cell.angle_beta   90.00
_cell.angle_gamma   90.00
#
_symmetry.space_group_name_H-M   'P 1'
#
loop_
_entity.id
_entity.type
_entity.pdbx_description
1 polymer ?
#
loop_
_entity_poly.entity_id
_entity_poly.type
_entity_poly.pdbx_seq_one_letter_code
_entity_poly.pdbx_strand_id
1 'polypeptide(L)'
;MTPDADFITLTAGGNDLKYVGGLIQDEFVSTWPGWLLSPVLPLLGAGSVVEEERISVNVLAENFIAVLDGIHAAAPKAKIYLVEYLTLLSPSTISSVHVSLSAEKIAKYQNIAQDLHHAYVLASEARKDWCVLVNVAEGGREHGVRMEEPWVEGVGVRSLWRGNPMHPNEKGMRAVADMLIERLENDGVVMS
;
A
#
# COMPACT_ATOMS: atom_id res chain seq x y z
N MET A 1 8.28 20.82 -7.19
CA MET A 1 6.82 21.05 -7.15
C MET A 1 6.56 22.47 -7.57
N THR A 2 5.48 22.72 -8.30
CA THR A 2 5.15 24.07 -8.75
C THR A 2 4.29 24.76 -7.68
N PRO A 3 4.52 26.05 -7.34
CA PRO A 3 3.77 26.74 -6.27
C PRO A 3 2.28 26.97 -6.59
N ASP A 4 1.86 26.69 -7.81
CA ASP A 4 0.53 26.90 -8.38
C ASP A 4 -0.36 25.65 -8.39
N ALA A 5 0.09 24.54 -7.80
CA ALA A 5 -0.75 23.36 -7.66
C ALA A 5 -2.00 23.66 -6.81
N ASP A 6 -3.18 23.33 -7.33
CA ASP A 6 -4.46 23.47 -6.61
C ASP A 6 -4.65 22.37 -5.56
N PHE A 7 -4.23 21.15 -5.88
CA PHE A 7 -4.20 20.02 -4.98
C PHE A 7 -3.07 19.06 -5.34
N ILE A 8 -2.71 18.20 -4.38
CA ILE A 8 -1.64 17.21 -4.50
C ILE A 8 -2.17 15.88 -3.99
N THR A 9 -1.92 14.79 -4.70
CA THR A 9 -2.19 13.43 -4.22
C THR A 9 -0.89 12.75 -3.80
N LEU A 10 -0.89 12.06 -2.66
CA LEU A 10 0.28 11.36 -2.15
C LEU A 10 -0.08 9.93 -1.71
N THR A 11 0.62 8.95 -2.28
CA THR A 11 0.69 7.57 -1.77
C THR A 11 2.17 7.23 -1.57
N ALA A 12 2.57 6.94 -0.33
CA ALA A 12 3.96 6.63 0.04
C ALA A 12 4.01 5.75 1.31
N GLY A 13 5.19 5.30 1.74
CA GLY A 13 5.38 4.59 3.01
C GLY A 13 5.33 3.06 2.93
N GLY A 14 4.83 2.46 1.84
CA GLY A 14 4.80 1.01 1.68
C GLY A 14 6.19 0.38 1.57
N ASN A 15 7.17 1.12 1.03
CA ASN A 15 8.56 0.66 0.91
C ASN A 15 9.32 0.74 2.23
N ASP A 16 9.02 1.75 3.07
CA ASP A 16 9.57 1.94 4.40
C ASP A 16 9.28 0.75 5.33
N LEU A 17 8.15 0.07 5.10
CA LEU A 17 7.76 -1.15 5.81
C LEU A 17 8.14 -2.45 5.07
N LYS A 18 8.82 -2.37 3.92
CA LYS A 18 9.03 -3.49 2.98
C LYS A 18 7.73 -4.27 2.71
N TYR A 19 6.59 -3.58 2.67
CA TYR A 19 5.27 -4.23 2.69
C TYR A 19 5.05 -5.09 1.45
N VAL A 20 5.03 -4.46 0.27
CA VAL A 20 4.81 -5.13 -1.02
C VAL A 20 5.98 -6.06 -1.36
N GLY A 21 7.23 -5.57 -1.24
CA GLY A 21 8.42 -6.34 -1.58
C GLY A 21 8.58 -7.59 -0.71
N GLY A 22 8.40 -7.45 0.60
CA GLY A 22 8.42 -8.56 1.53
C GLY A 22 7.30 -9.57 1.23
N LEU A 23 6.08 -9.09 0.99
CA LEU A 23 4.94 -9.94 0.67
C LEU A 23 5.19 -10.79 -0.59
N ILE A 24 5.72 -10.19 -1.65
CA ILE A 24 6.08 -10.90 -2.89
C ILE A 24 7.14 -11.96 -2.61
N GLN A 25 8.18 -11.62 -1.85
CA GLN A 25 9.26 -12.54 -1.51
C GLN A 25 8.72 -13.73 -0.69
N ASP A 26 7.96 -13.46 0.36
CA ASP A 26 7.40 -14.48 1.24
C ASP A 26 6.40 -15.39 0.51
N GLU A 27 5.58 -14.82 -0.37
CA GLU A 27 4.66 -15.59 -1.21
C GLU A 27 5.44 -16.50 -2.18
N PHE A 28 6.48 -15.97 -2.83
CA PHE A 28 7.30 -16.74 -3.75
C PHE A 28 7.99 -17.93 -3.07
N VAL A 29 8.70 -17.70 -1.96
CA VAL A 29 9.42 -18.79 -1.24
C VAL A 29 8.48 -19.79 -0.57
N SER A 30 7.20 -19.43 -0.37
CA SER A 30 6.17 -20.35 0.14
C SER A 30 5.61 -21.28 -0.95
N THR A 31 5.98 -21.08 -2.22
CA THR A 31 5.68 -22.03 -3.32
C THR A 31 6.74 -23.13 -3.38
N TRP A 32 6.37 -24.31 -3.93
CA TRP A 32 7.34 -25.41 -4.13
C TRP A 32 8.58 -24.98 -4.98
N PRO A 33 8.43 -24.32 -6.14
CA PRO A 33 9.58 -23.86 -6.90
C PRO A 33 10.42 -22.81 -6.16
N GLY A 34 9.77 -21.87 -5.46
CA GLY A 34 10.48 -20.83 -4.72
C GLY A 34 11.23 -21.38 -3.50
N TRP A 35 10.66 -22.35 -2.80
CA TRP A 35 11.32 -23.06 -1.70
C TRP A 35 12.61 -23.74 -2.16
N LEU A 36 12.57 -24.44 -3.30
CA LEU A 36 13.76 -25.08 -3.89
C LEU A 36 14.85 -24.06 -4.29
N LEU A 37 14.45 -22.87 -4.72
CA LEU A 37 15.37 -21.79 -5.13
C LEU A 37 15.81 -20.89 -3.97
N SER A 38 15.19 -21.00 -2.79
CA SER A 38 15.49 -20.16 -1.62
C SER A 38 16.96 -20.16 -1.21
N PRO A 39 17.72 -21.27 -1.26
CA PRO A 39 19.14 -21.27 -0.90
C PRO A 39 20.03 -20.45 -1.85
N VAL A 40 19.61 -20.26 -3.11
CA VAL A 40 20.39 -19.54 -4.13
C VAL A 40 19.95 -18.10 -4.34
N LEU A 41 18.78 -17.70 -3.84
CA LEU A 41 18.28 -16.32 -3.93
C LEU A 41 19.28 -15.27 -3.40
N PRO A 42 19.92 -15.44 -2.22
CA PRO A 42 20.93 -14.48 -1.72
C PRO A 42 22.14 -14.35 -2.64
N LEU A 43 22.55 -15.44 -3.28
CA LEU A 43 23.67 -15.45 -4.24
C LEU A 43 23.35 -14.71 -5.54
N LEU A 44 22.06 -14.55 -5.85
CA LEU A 44 21.56 -13.81 -7.01
C LEU A 44 21.24 -12.34 -6.68
N GLY A 45 21.59 -11.86 -5.49
CA GLY A 45 21.31 -10.49 -5.06
C GLY A 45 19.84 -10.24 -4.68
N ALA A 46 19.00 -11.27 -4.65
CA ALA A 46 17.70 -11.19 -4.00
C ALA A 46 17.94 -11.31 -2.50
N GLY A 47 17.74 -10.22 -1.76
CA GLY A 47 18.18 -10.03 -0.37
C GLY A 47 17.94 -11.23 0.56
N SER A 48 18.79 -11.33 1.59
CA SER A 48 18.64 -12.34 2.64
C SER A 48 17.27 -12.21 3.34
N VAL A 49 16.70 -13.33 3.78
CA VAL A 49 15.44 -13.39 4.56
C VAL A 49 15.68 -12.96 6.02
N VAL A 50 16.61 -12.04 6.25
CA VAL A 50 16.83 -11.50 7.60
C VAL A 50 15.68 -10.56 7.88
N GLU A 51 14.89 -10.91 8.88
CA GLU A 51 13.83 -10.05 9.39
C GLU A 51 14.46 -8.83 10.06
N GLU A 52 14.62 -7.75 9.29
CA GLU A 52 15.01 -6.46 9.85
C GLU A 52 13.90 -5.92 10.76
N GLU A 53 14.31 -5.27 11.84
CA GLU A 53 13.38 -4.63 12.77
C GLU A 53 12.60 -3.55 12.03
N ARG A 54 11.26 -3.67 12.04
CA ARG A 54 10.37 -2.71 11.41
C ARG A 54 10.38 -1.41 12.23
N ILE A 55 10.34 -0.26 11.54
CA ILE A 55 10.07 1.01 12.21
C ILE A 55 8.70 0.96 12.89
N SER A 56 8.54 1.66 14.01
CA SER A 56 7.25 1.73 14.70
C SER A 56 6.25 2.57 13.91
N VAL A 57 4.96 2.33 14.14
CA VAL A 57 3.87 3.13 13.54
C VAL A 57 4.03 4.64 13.82
N ASN A 58 4.53 5.00 15.00
CA ASN A 58 4.76 6.41 15.36
C ASN A 58 5.88 7.03 14.53
N VAL A 59 7.00 6.32 14.35
CA VAL A 59 8.11 6.78 13.50
C VAL A 59 7.65 6.92 12.05
N LEU A 60 6.82 5.99 11.57
CA LEU A 60 6.24 6.09 10.22
C LEU A 60 5.31 7.31 10.10
N ALA A 61 4.46 7.56 11.09
CA ALA A 61 3.60 8.74 11.12
C ALA A 61 4.41 10.05 11.14
N GLU A 62 5.48 10.11 11.93
CA GLU A 62 6.40 11.25 11.96
C GLU A 62 7.07 11.48 10.60
N ASN A 63 7.50 10.42 9.91
CA ASN A 63 8.05 10.51 8.56
C ASN A 63 7.02 11.07 7.57
N PHE A 64 5.75 10.62 7.64
CA PHE A 64 4.69 11.20 6.81
C PHE A 64 4.48 12.67 7.09
N ILE A 65 4.40 13.06 8.37
CA ILE A 65 4.23 14.45 8.77
C ILE A 65 5.36 15.32 8.21
N ALA A 66 6.61 14.85 8.28
CA ALA A 66 7.76 15.56 7.72
C ALA A 66 7.66 15.73 6.19
N VAL A 67 7.21 14.70 5.47
CA VAL A 67 6.98 14.77 4.02
C VAL A 67 5.85 15.75 3.69
N LEU A 68 4.73 15.66 4.41
CA LEU A 68 3.57 16.55 4.26
C LEU A 68 3.94 18.02 4.49
N ASP A 69 4.71 18.30 5.54
CA ASP A 69 5.19 19.66 5.85
C ASP A 69 6.11 20.19 4.74
N GLY A 70 7.01 19.35 4.22
CA GLY A 70 7.87 19.71 3.10
C GLY A 70 7.08 20.03 1.82
N ILE A 71 6.05 19.24 1.52
CA ILE A 71 5.15 19.47 0.38
C ILE A 71 4.37 20.77 0.58
N HIS A 72 3.77 20.97 1.75
CA HIS A 72 2.98 22.16 2.04
C HIS A 72 3.84 23.44 2.02
N ALA A 73 5.08 23.38 2.51
CA ALA A 73 6.02 24.50 2.38
C ALA A 73 6.33 24.87 0.91
N ALA A 74 6.39 23.87 0.02
CA ALA A 74 6.61 24.09 -1.40
C ALA A 74 5.34 24.54 -2.17
N ALA A 75 4.15 24.19 -1.68
CA ALA A 75 2.86 24.50 -2.28
C ALA A 75 1.81 24.86 -1.20
N PRO A 76 1.93 26.03 -0.54
CA PRO A 76 1.14 26.38 0.65
C PRO A 76 -0.35 26.59 0.39
N LYS A 77 -0.76 26.68 -0.88
CA LYS A 77 -2.17 26.81 -1.27
C LYS A 77 -2.83 25.47 -1.60
N ALA A 78 -2.02 24.42 -1.82
CA ALA A 78 -2.53 23.13 -2.22
C ALA A 78 -3.13 22.40 -1.03
N LYS A 79 -4.33 21.82 -1.20
CA LYS A 79 -4.78 20.72 -0.34
C LYS A 79 -4.03 19.45 -0.71
N ILE A 80 -3.67 18.65 0.29
CA ILE A 80 -3.01 17.36 0.08
C ILE A 80 -4.00 16.25 0.36
N TYR A 81 -4.25 15.41 -0.64
CA TYR A 81 -5.01 14.18 -0.55
C TYR A 81 -4.04 13.03 -0.32
N LEU A 82 -3.96 12.58 0.92
CA LEU A 82 -3.17 11.43 1.32
C LEU A 82 -3.97 10.16 0.97
N VAL A 83 -3.58 9.50 -0.12
CA VAL A 83 -4.29 8.36 -0.71
C VAL A 83 -3.66 7.07 -0.23
N GLU A 84 -4.41 6.28 0.51
CA GLU A 84 -3.92 5.02 1.08
C GLU A 84 -3.59 3.96 0.05
N TYR A 85 -2.85 2.94 0.48
CA TYR A 85 -2.70 1.71 -0.28
C TYR A 85 -4.01 0.92 -0.29
N LEU A 86 -4.22 0.17 -1.37
CA LEU A 86 -5.24 -0.87 -1.42
C LEU A 86 -4.91 -2.02 -0.46
N THR A 87 -5.94 -2.58 0.16
CA THR A 87 -5.84 -3.82 0.93
C THR A 87 -5.35 -4.97 0.04
N LEU A 88 -4.13 -5.46 0.29
CA LEU A 88 -3.55 -6.55 -0.50
C LEU A 88 -4.11 -7.91 -0.07
N LEU A 89 -4.15 -8.15 1.24
CA LEU A 89 -4.71 -9.36 1.85
C LEU A 89 -5.97 -8.99 2.63
N SER A 90 -7.14 -9.33 2.08
CA SER A 90 -8.42 -9.12 2.77
C SER A 90 -8.47 -9.85 4.11
N PRO A 91 -9.30 -9.42 5.07
CA PRO A 91 -9.49 -10.12 6.35
C PRO A 91 -9.87 -11.59 6.16
N SER A 92 -10.63 -11.87 5.09
CA SER A 92 -11.08 -13.18 4.64
C SER A 92 -10.03 -13.98 3.85
N THR A 93 -8.76 -13.55 3.81
CA THR A 93 -7.68 -14.26 3.12
C THR A 93 -7.42 -15.63 3.76
N ILE A 94 -7.46 -16.70 2.95
CA ILE A 94 -7.28 -18.08 3.40
C ILE A 94 -5.99 -18.63 2.79
N SER A 95 -5.15 -19.21 3.66
CA SER A 95 -3.92 -19.90 3.28
C SER A 95 -4.19 -21.04 2.30
N SER A 96 -3.31 -21.20 1.32
CA SER A 96 -3.39 -22.20 0.23
C SER A 96 -4.58 -22.07 -0.72
N VAL A 97 -5.53 -21.18 -0.44
CA VAL A 97 -6.66 -20.86 -1.33
C VAL A 97 -6.36 -19.57 -2.09
N HIS A 98 -6.16 -18.47 -1.37
CA HIS A 98 -5.92 -17.16 -1.96
C HIS A 98 -4.43 -16.89 -2.19
N VAL A 99 -3.57 -17.39 -1.28
CA VAL A 99 -2.11 -17.18 -1.30
C VAL A 99 -1.39 -18.45 -0.80
N SER A 100 -0.12 -18.60 -1.16
CA SER A 100 0.75 -19.68 -0.69
C SER A 100 1.31 -19.45 0.73
N LEU A 101 1.13 -18.25 1.30
CA LEU A 101 1.49 -17.94 2.68
C LEU A 101 0.81 -18.83 3.73
N SER A 102 1.49 -19.05 4.86
CA SER A 102 0.89 -19.58 6.08
C SER A 102 -0.07 -18.57 6.73
N ALA A 103 -0.95 -19.03 7.61
CA ALA A 103 -1.84 -18.15 8.38
C ALA A 103 -1.07 -17.09 9.20
N GLU A 104 0.07 -17.45 9.77
CA GLU A 104 0.95 -16.54 10.51
C GLU A 104 1.51 -15.43 9.59
N LYS A 105 1.99 -15.77 8.40
CA LYS A 105 2.46 -14.78 7.42
C LYS A 105 1.33 -13.89 6.92
N ILE A 106 0.13 -14.44 6.70
CA ILE A 106 -1.06 -13.64 6.35
C ILE A 106 -1.33 -12.61 7.46
N ALA A 107 -1.37 -13.04 8.72
CA ALA A 107 -1.58 -12.15 9.86
C ALA A 107 -0.48 -11.07 9.98
N LYS A 108 0.78 -11.44 9.75
CA LYS A 108 1.91 -10.49 9.70
C LYS A 108 1.65 -9.37 8.69
N TYR A 109 1.29 -9.71 7.45
CA TYR A 109 1.06 -8.70 6.41
C TYR A 109 -0.23 -7.91 6.59
N GLN A 110 -1.26 -8.50 7.19
CA GLN A 110 -2.45 -7.75 7.61
C GLN A 110 -2.13 -6.74 8.71
N ASN A 111 -1.30 -7.11 9.69
CA ASN A 111 -0.83 -6.19 10.73
C ASN A 111 0.03 -5.06 10.15
N ILE A 112 0.94 -5.36 9.20
CA ILE A 112 1.69 -4.31 8.47
C ILE A 112 0.74 -3.34 7.77
N ALA A 113 -0.32 -3.84 7.13
CA ALA A 113 -1.33 -2.98 6.48
C ALA A 113 -2.06 -2.10 7.49
N GLN A 114 -2.40 -2.65 8.66
CA GLN A 114 -3.01 -1.88 9.76
C GLN A 114 -2.08 -0.81 10.32
N ASP A 115 -0.81 -1.13 10.54
CA ASP A 115 0.20 -0.15 10.99
C ASP A 115 0.33 0.99 9.96
N LEU A 116 0.36 0.65 8.67
CA LEU A 116 0.40 1.64 7.60
C LEU A 116 -0.85 2.52 7.58
N HIS A 117 -2.04 1.94 7.62
CA HIS A 117 -3.31 2.68 7.72
C HIS A 117 -3.32 3.62 8.94
N HIS A 118 -2.91 3.15 10.11
CA HIS A 118 -2.87 3.97 11.32
C HIS A 118 -1.89 5.14 11.17
N ALA A 119 -0.73 4.94 10.55
CA ALA A 119 0.20 6.04 10.29
C ALA A 119 -0.39 7.10 9.32
N TYR A 120 -1.16 6.69 8.32
CA TYR A 120 -1.89 7.59 7.42
C TYR A 120 -2.94 8.42 8.19
N VAL A 121 -3.73 7.77 9.05
CA VAL A 121 -4.71 8.45 9.91
C VAL A 121 -4.01 9.50 10.79
N LEU A 122 -2.99 9.10 11.56
CA LEU A 122 -2.26 10.01 12.44
C LEU A 122 -1.67 11.22 11.70
N ALA A 123 -1.06 10.99 10.54
CA ALA A 123 -0.47 12.06 9.74
C ALA A 123 -1.53 13.02 9.18
N SER A 124 -2.66 12.50 8.70
CA SER A 124 -3.77 13.32 8.19
C SER A 124 -4.42 14.14 9.31
N GLU A 125 -4.65 13.56 10.49
CA GLU A 125 -5.21 14.25 11.65
C GLU A 125 -4.29 15.36 12.16
N ALA A 126 -2.99 15.11 12.20
CA ALA A 126 -1.98 16.09 12.61
C ALA A 126 -1.93 17.32 11.69
N ARG A 127 -2.44 17.22 10.46
CA ARG A 127 -2.45 18.28 9.42
C ARG A 127 -3.84 18.50 8.81
N LYS A 128 -4.90 18.21 9.56
CA LYS A 128 -6.31 18.19 9.09
C LYS A 128 -6.80 19.48 8.40
N ASP A 129 -6.14 20.60 8.63
CA ASP A 129 -6.53 21.89 8.05
C ASP A 129 -6.24 21.96 6.54
N TRP A 130 -5.28 21.16 6.05
CA TRP A 130 -4.86 21.16 4.64
C TRP A 130 -4.51 19.76 4.10
N CYS A 131 -4.52 18.73 4.94
CA CYS A 131 -4.32 17.34 4.57
C CYS A 131 -5.61 16.54 4.79
N VAL A 132 -5.94 15.70 3.83
CA VAL A 132 -7.17 14.91 3.79
C VAL A 132 -6.83 13.46 3.49
N LEU A 133 -7.35 12.54 4.31
CA LEU A 133 -7.24 11.11 4.04
C LEU A 133 -8.26 10.66 2.99
N VAL A 134 -7.80 9.88 2.00
CA VAL A 134 -8.66 9.11 1.09
C VAL A 134 -8.56 7.64 1.50
N ASN A 135 -9.66 7.12 2.07
CA ASN A 135 -9.71 5.84 2.78
C ASN A 135 -9.82 4.63 1.82
N VAL A 136 -8.78 4.44 1.03
CA VAL A 136 -8.67 3.38 0.01
C VAL A 136 -8.54 2.00 0.66
N ALA A 137 -7.89 1.91 1.83
CA ALA A 137 -7.69 0.62 2.49
C ALA A 137 -9.04 0.00 2.88
N GLU A 138 -9.93 0.78 3.50
CA GLU A 138 -11.27 0.33 3.86
C GLU A 138 -12.14 0.07 2.64
N GLY A 139 -12.12 0.96 1.64
CA GLY A 139 -12.88 0.77 0.40
C GLY A 139 -12.48 -0.49 -0.38
N GLY A 140 -11.20 -0.89 -0.31
CA GLY A 140 -10.67 -2.10 -0.94
C GLY A 140 -10.67 -3.35 -0.06
N ARG A 141 -11.25 -3.30 1.16
CA ARG A 141 -11.09 -4.33 2.19
C ARG A 141 -11.41 -5.75 1.73
N GLU A 142 -12.48 -5.93 0.96
CA GLU A 142 -12.92 -7.24 0.44
C GLU A 142 -12.43 -7.55 -0.98
N HIS A 143 -11.58 -6.68 -1.56
CA HIS A 143 -11.10 -6.76 -2.94
C HIS A 143 -9.61 -7.15 -3.04
N GLY A 144 -9.09 -7.81 -2.02
CA GLY A 144 -7.71 -8.28 -1.99
C GLY A 144 -7.39 -9.34 -3.03
N VAL A 145 -6.16 -9.85 -2.98
CA VAL A 145 -5.65 -10.84 -3.93
C VAL A 145 -6.53 -12.09 -3.97
N ARG A 146 -6.91 -12.49 -5.18
CA ARG A 146 -7.74 -13.68 -5.49
C ARG A 146 -9.10 -13.74 -4.79
N MET A 147 -9.63 -12.62 -4.33
CA MET A 147 -11.05 -12.49 -3.97
C MET A 147 -11.94 -12.61 -5.22
N GLU A 148 -13.27 -12.61 -5.04
CA GLU A 148 -14.23 -12.71 -6.14
C GLU A 148 -14.09 -11.56 -7.15
N GLU A 149 -13.92 -10.33 -6.65
CA GLU A 149 -13.65 -9.14 -7.45
C GLU A 149 -12.31 -8.50 -7.06
N PRO A 150 -11.17 -9.07 -7.45
CA PRO A 150 -9.87 -8.61 -6.98
C PRO A 150 -9.51 -7.27 -7.62
N TRP A 151 -9.00 -6.34 -6.81
CA TRP A 151 -8.45 -5.05 -7.24
C TRP A 151 -6.91 -5.05 -7.29
N VAL A 152 -6.29 -6.14 -6.85
CA VAL A 152 -4.84 -6.32 -6.78
C VAL A 152 -4.44 -7.57 -7.56
N GLU A 153 -3.33 -7.50 -8.28
CA GLU A 153 -2.72 -8.65 -8.95
C GLU A 153 -2.12 -9.63 -7.93
N GLY A 154 -2.37 -10.93 -8.10
CA GLY A 154 -1.69 -11.96 -7.32
C GLY A 154 -0.25 -12.22 -7.78
N VAL A 155 0.50 -13.04 -7.04
CA VAL A 155 1.80 -13.56 -7.50
C VAL A 155 1.56 -14.72 -8.47
N GLY A 156 2.05 -14.58 -9.69
CA GLY A 156 1.96 -15.60 -10.73
C GLY A 156 2.81 -15.25 -11.95
N VAL A 157 2.95 -16.19 -12.89
CA VAL A 157 3.83 -16.03 -14.08
C VAL A 157 3.54 -14.73 -14.84
N ARG A 158 2.26 -14.42 -15.04
CA ARG A 158 1.83 -13.22 -15.78
C ARG A 158 2.21 -11.93 -15.06
N SER A 159 1.95 -11.82 -13.75
CA SER A 159 2.24 -10.60 -12.98
C SER A 159 3.74 -10.40 -12.76
N LEU A 160 4.49 -11.49 -12.56
CA LEU A 160 5.95 -11.46 -12.54
C LEU A 160 6.53 -10.97 -13.87
N TRP A 161 6.05 -11.48 -15.01
CA TRP A 161 6.51 -11.04 -16.33
C TRP A 161 6.19 -9.57 -16.61
N ARG A 162 5.05 -9.08 -16.11
CA ARG A 162 4.65 -7.67 -16.21
C ARG A 162 5.31 -6.77 -15.17
N GLY A 163 6.04 -7.34 -14.20
CA GLY A 163 6.67 -6.59 -13.12
C GLY A 163 5.69 -5.95 -12.13
N ASN A 164 4.45 -6.44 -12.05
CA ASN A 164 3.39 -5.88 -11.21
C ASN A 164 2.75 -6.86 -10.19
N PRO A 165 3.47 -7.83 -9.60
CA PRO A 165 2.89 -8.68 -8.55
C PRO A 165 2.50 -7.84 -7.33
N MET A 166 1.34 -8.12 -6.72
CA MET A 166 0.81 -7.38 -5.57
C MET A 166 0.56 -5.88 -5.80
N HIS A 167 0.49 -5.44 -7.06
CA HIS A 167 0.12 -4.07 -7.42
C HIS A 167 -1.37 -3.98 -7.81
N PRO A 168 -1.98 -2.79 -7.73
CA PRO A 168 -3.34 -2.58 -8.23
C PRO A 168 -3.49 -3.01 -9.70
N ASN A 169 -4.59 -3.68 -10.02
CA ASN A 169 -4.99 -3.95 -11.40
C ASN A 169 -5.88 -2.80 -11.93
N GLU A 170 -6.40 -2.93 -13.16
CA GLU A 170 -7.25 -1.89 -13.76
C GLU A 170 -8.48 -1.56 -12.90
N LYS A 171 -9.16 -2.57 -12.35
CA LYS A 171 -10.34 -2.37 -11.49
C LYS A 171 -9.96 -1.63 -10.21
N GLY A 172 -8.84 -2.01 -9.60
CA GLY A 172 -8.31 -1.33 -8.41
C GLY A 172 -7.94 0.12 -8.69
N MET A 173 -7.21 0.39 -9.77
CA MET A 173 -6.87 1.77 -10.14
C MET A 173 -8.10 2.62 -10.44
N ARG A 174 -9.15 2.04 -11.06
CA ARG A 174 -10.42 2.72 -11.26
C ARG A 174 -11.12 3.03 -9.93
N ALA A 175 -11.23 2.04 -9.04
CA ALA A 175 -11.85 2.25 -7.72
C ALA A 175 -11.13 3.32 -6.88
N VAL A 176 -9.80 3.33 -6.88
CA VAL A 176 -9.00 4.37 -6.22
C VAL A 176 -9.27 5.75 -6.83
N ALA A 177 -9.34 5.84 -8.16
CA ALA A 177 -9.64 7.09 -8.84
C ALA A 177 -11.05 7.57 -8.50
N ASP A 178 -12.05 6.68 -8.49
CA ASP A 178 -13.43 7.01 -8.16
C ASP A 178 -13.55 7.53 -6.72
N MET A 179 -12.90 6.88 -5.75
CA MET A 179 -12.86 7.34 -4.35
C MET A 179 -12.18 8.71 -4.19
N LEU A 180 -11.11 8.95 -4.95
CA LEU A 180 -10.43 10.24 -4.94
C LEU A 180 -11.30 11.34 -5.56
N ILE A 181 -11.96 11.05 -6.69
CA ILE A 181 -12.87 11.99 -7.36
C ILE A 181 -14.04 12.34 -6.44
N GLU A 182 -14.70 11.35 -5.85
CA GLU A 182 -15.77 11.55 -4.87
C GLU A 182 -15.29 12.46 -3.73
N ARG A 183 -14.05 12.25 -3.25
CA ARG A 183 -13.51 13.10 -2.20
C ARG A 183 -13.22 14.54 -2.66
N LEU A 184 -12.71 14.71 -3.87
CA LEU A 184 -12.47 16.03 -4.48
C LEU A 184 -13.78 16.80 -4.68
N GLU A 185 -14.85 16.12 -5.10
CA GLU A 185 -16.20 16.70 -5.24
C GLU A 185 -16.78 17.14 -3.90
N ASN A 186 -16.71 16.27 -2.88
CA ASN A 186 -17.18 16.56 -1.53
C ASN A 186 -16.45 17.76 -0.89
N ASP A 187 -15.18 17.95 -1.23
CA ASP A 187 -14.37 19.07 -0.76
C ASP A 187 -14.50 20.34 -1.64
N GLY A 188 -15.30 20.29 -2.71
CA GLY A 188 -15.55 21.40 -3.64
C GLY A 188 -14.38 21.75 -4.55
N VAL A 189 -13.43 20.83 -4.74
CA VAL A 189 -12.23 21.04 -5.58
C VAL A 189 -12.54 20.83 -7.07
N VAL A 190 -13.43 19.89 -7.38
CA VAL A 190 -13.95 19.66 -8.74
C VAL A 190 -15.47 19.73 -8.75
N MET A 191 -16.06 20.16 -9.87
CA MET A 191 -17.52 20.20 -10.04
C MET A 191 -18.04 18.85 -10.56
N SER A 192 -19.22 18.45 -10.09
CA SER A 192 -19.95 17.27 -10.57
C SER A 192 -20.56 17.45 -11.96
#